data_AF-A0A1X0E3C4-F1
#
_entry.id   AF-A0A1X0E3C4-F1
#
_cell.length_a   1.000
_cell.length_b   1.000
_cell.length_c   1.000
_cell.angle_alpha   90.00
_cell.angle_beta   90.00
_cell.angle_gamma   90.00
#
_symmetry.space_group_name_H-M   'P 1'
#
loop_
_entity.id
_entity.type
_entity.pdbx_description
1 polymer ?
#
loop_
_entity_poly.entity_id
_entity_poly.type
_entity_poly.pdbx_seq_one_letter_code
_entity_poly.pdbx_strand_id
1 'polypeptide(L)'
;MIAKHRRGPAVVTAVGTLLAFGAAPAAAPPARADLADTDWLLDVLAPEPAAAAAFDPVDLSLLFDQWIYTPLHAGVAEWLDSGAGQNIADAVNLMLGSFAIGNGADGSADHLDGFAGGWLLGDGGAGFDGGNGGDAGMFGNGGAGGAGSYGVTGGDGGDGGWLLGRGGDGGDGGAGIAGADGAGGIDSAGGDGTDGGDGGAGGNGGAGGLLFGIGGRGGSGGAAGAGGNGGDGADGVEGHIDGWAGGAGGDAGVAGAGGRGGSAGWWGATGSAGATGDAVTATSGNGGAGGNGMDALRDGAAGGDGGAGGAGGDHGDGGAGGNGGSGADGARGSDAEPTVTDGADGAAGQAGQTGGIGGNGGAGGAGGAIAGNGGAGGHGGDGGRGGAGGVGADGGDGVFGGNGGHAGLGGAGGDGGAGGRGGDGGAAAHGLAGTNGDGGNGGAGGDSGAGGSGGDGAAGTAAHIAGGNGGNGADPGATGAGGAAGAAGTGGLAGSGRAGAVGADGLMATGGGNGGVGGHGYDYSAADSGARFAALAATTGGAATGGAGGLGGNAAALNGSGGA
;
A
#
# COMPACT_ATOMS: atom_id res chain seq x y z
N MET A 1 -25.33 -36.86 26.58
CA MET A 1 -26.02 -36.55 25.31
C MET A 1 -24.92 -36.60 24.24
N ILE A 2 -24.82 -37.60 23.35
CA ILE A 2 -25.77 -37.99 22.26
C ILE A 2 -25.96 -36.78 21.33
N ALA A 3 -25.61 -36.82 20.04
CA ALA A 3 -25.68 -37.95 19.11
C ALA A 3 -24.44 -38.21 18.22
N LYS A 4 -24.19 -39.49 17.93
CA LYS A 4 -23.47 -39.96 16.73
C LYS A 4 -24.44 -40.02 15.56
N HIS A 5 -23.98 -39.85 14.32
CA HIS A 5 -24.56 -40.59 13.19
C HIS A 5 -23.51 -40.99 12.14
N ARG A 6 -23.34 -42.31 11.96
CA ARG A 6 -22.78 -42.93 10.75
C ARG A 6 -23.88 -43.01 9.69
N ARG A 7 -23.51 -42.97 8.40
CA ARG A 7 -23.81 -44.03 7.40
C ARG A 7 -23.05 -43.79 6.09
N GLY A 8 -22.88 -44.86 5.31
CA GLY A 8 -22.00 -44.95 4.14
C GLY A 8 -22.66 -44.62 2.80
N PRO A 9 -22.01 -44.96 1.67
CA PRO A 9 -22.24 -44.36 0.36
C PRO A 9 -23.46 -44.93 -0.38
N ALA A 10 -24.04 -44.10 -1.26
CA ALA A 10 -25.08 -44.49 -2.20
C ALA A 10 -24.56 -44.37 -3.64
N VAL A 11 -24.63 -45.47 -4.38
CA VAL A 11 -24.44 -45.51 -5.84
C VAL A 11 -25.67 -44.90 -6.51
N VAL A 12 -25.47 -43.99 -7.47
CA VAL A 12 -26.55 -43.51 -8.36
C VAL A 12 -26.09 -43.58 -9.81
N THR A 13 -26.75 -44.46 -10.56
CA THR A 13 -26.67 -44.54 -12.03
C THR A 13 -27.45 -43.40 -12.66
N ALA A 14 -26.91 -42.76 -13.72
CA ALA A 14 -27.69 -41.88 -14.59
C ALA A 14 -27.38 -42.16 -16.07
N VAL A 15 -28.42 -42.44 -16.85
CA VAL A 15 -28.36 -42.80 -18.28
C VAL A 15 -29.03 -41.70 -19.11
N GLY A 16 -28.29 -41.16 -20.09
CA GLY A 16 -28.77 -40.87 -21.45
C GLY A 16 -29.65 -39.65 -21.76
N THR A 17 -29.06 -38.72 -22.55
CA THR A 17 -29.61 -38.06 -23.78
C THR A 17 -28.40 -37.59 -24.62
N LEU A 18 -28.28 -37.65 -25.96
CA LEU A 18 -29.05 -38.12 -27.13
C LEU A 18 -29.95 -37.13 -27.89
N LEU A 19 -29.38 -36.44 -28.90
CA LEU A 19 -29.89 -36.00 -30.23
C LEU A 19 -29.11 -34.72 -30.68
N ALA A 20 -28.17 -34.76 -31.65
CA ALA A 20 -28.33 -34.75 -33.13
C ALA A 20 -28.14 -33.32 -33.72
N PHE A 21 -27.68 -33.04 -34.97
CA PHE A 21 -27.61 -33.83 -36.21
C PHE A 21 -26.60 -33.25 -37.26
N GLY A 22 -26.08 -34.07 -38.19
CA GLY A 22 -25.48 -33.67 -39.50
C GLY A 22 -23.93 -33.57 -39.56
N ALA A 23 -23.20 -34.05 -40.58
CA ALA A 23 -23.55 -34.82 -41.79
C ALA A 23 -22.33 -35.70 -42.25
N ALA A 24 -22.52 -36.64 -43.18
CA ALA A 24 -21.58 -37.72 -43.56
C ALA A 24 -21.02 -37.55 -45.01
N PRO A 25 -20.32 -38.52 -45.66
CA PRO A 25 -19.61 -39.74 -45.21
C PRO A 25 -18.17 -39.93 -45.79
N ALA A 26 -17.40 -40.92 -45.30
CA ALA A 26 -16.24 -41.49 -46.02
C ALA A 26 -16.03 -42.99 -45.68
N ALA A 27 -15.60 -43.78 -46.66
CA ALA A 27 -15.70 -45.25 -46.69
C ALA A 27 -14.76 -46.05 -45.75
N ALA A 28 -15.25 -47.21 -45.30
CA ALA A 28 -14.48 -48.39 -44.85
C ALA A 28 -14.50 -49.46 -45.97
N PRO A 29 -13.60 -50.48 -46.05
CA PRO A 29 -13.48 -51.58 -45.05
C PRO A 29 -12.04 -52.20 -45.00
N PRO A 30 -11.79 -53.43 -44.47
CA PRO A 30 -12.59 -54.32 -43.62
C PRO A 30 -11.91 -54.70 -42.28
N ALA A 31 -12.71 -55.20 -41.33
CA ALA A 31 -12.20 -55.98 -40.21
C ALA A 31 -11.93 -57.44 -40.62
N ARG A 32 -10.95 -58.09 -39.97
CA ARG A 32 -10.86 -59.55 -39.85
C ARG A 32 -10.54 -59.87 -38.39
N ALA A 33 -11.38 -60.69 -37.77
CA ALA A 33 -11.02 -61.36 -36.52
C ALA A 33 -10.09 -62.53 -36.84
N ASP A 34 -9.07 -62.74 -36.02
CA ASP A 34 -8.36 -64.01 -35.96
C ASP A 34 -8.72 -64.72 -34.65
N LEU A 35 -8.84 -66.04 -34.72
CA LEU A 35 -9.39 -66.91 -33.68
C LEU A 35 -8.30 -67.87 -33.20
N ALA A 36 -7.28 -67.30 -32.54
CA ALA A 36 -6.25 -68.08 -31.86
C ALA A 36 -5.58 -67.25 -30.76
N ASP A 37 -6.17 -67.22 -29.57
CA ASP A 37 -5.35 -67.41 -28.36
C ASP A 37 -6.12 -68.16 -27.29
N THR A 38 -5.54 -69.26 -26.83
CA THR A 38 -6.14 -70.24 -25.91
C THR A 38 -5.57 -70.14 -24.49
N ASP A 39 -4.89 -69.04 -24.18
CA ASP A 39 -4.13 -68.85 -22.93
C ASP A 39 -5.00 -68.95 -21.67
N TRP A 40 -6.28 -68.54 -21.74
CA TRP A 40 -7.23 -68.68 -20.64
C TRP A 40 -7.50 -70.15 -20.24
N LEU A 41 -7.15 -71.12 -21.09
CA LEU A 41 -7.34 -72.55 -20.82
C LEU A 41 -6.15 -73.19 -20.08
N LEU A 42 -4.99 -72.52 -20.03
CA LEU A 42 -3.81 -72.96 -19.28
C LEU A 42 -3.84 -72.47 -17.82
N ASP A 43 -4.40 -71.28 -17.58
CA ASP A 43 -4.50 -70.64 -16.25
C ASP A 43 -5.42 -71.40 -15.26
N VAL A 44 -6.31 -72.26 -15.78
CA VAL A 44 -7.26 -73.04 -14.96
C VAL A 44 -6.67 -74.38 -14.47
N LEU A 45 -5.53 -74.83 -15.01
CA LEU A 45 -4.90 -76.11 -14.64
C LEU A 45 -3.52 -75.98 -13.96
N ALA A 46 -2.98 -74.77 -13.80
CA ALA A 46 -1.78 -74.53 -13.03
C ALA A 46 -2.12 -74.34 -11.53
N PRO A 47 -1.65 -75.21 -10.62
CA PRO A 47 -1.66 -74.86 -9.20
C PRO A 47 -0.60 -73.79 -8.97
N GLU A 48 -1.02 -72.54 -8.79
CA GLU A 48 -0.18 -71.46 -8.28
C GLU A 48 0.63 -71.98 -7.07
N PRO A 49 1.97 -71.99 -7.13
CA PRO A 49 2.76 -72.26 -5.94
C PRO A 49 2.46 -71.10 -4.99
N ALA A 50 1.86 -71.41 -3.83
CA ALA A 50 1.54 -70.40 -2.83
C ALA A 50 2.76 -69.51 -2.64
N ALA A 51 2.64 -68.25 -3.06
CA ALA A 51 3.72 -67.28 -2.93
C ALA A 51 4.07 -67.23 -1.45
N ALA A 52 5.20 -67.83 -1.09
CA ALA A 52 5.70 -67.77 0.26
C ALA A 52 5.81 -66.28 0.59
N ALA A 53 5.00 -65.81 1.53
CA ALA A 53 5.05 -64.43 1.96
C ALA A 53 6.50 -64.15 2.32
N ALA A 54 7.16 -63.33 1.50
CA ALA A 54 8.53 -62.93 1.76
C ALA A 54 8.45 -62.10 3.03
N PHE A 55 8.84 -62.70 4.16
CA PHE A 55 8.99 -61.98 5.41
C PHE A 55 9.97 -60.85 5.14
N ASP A 56 9.45 -59.64 5.10
CA ASP A 56 10.27 -58.45 5.02
C ASP A 56 11.17 -58.45 6.27
N PRO A 57 12.49 -58.21 6.18
CA PRO A 57 13.32 -58.03 7.38
C PRO A 57 12.78 -56.94 8.32
N VAL A 58 11.99 -55.98 7.82
CA VAL A 58 11.23 -55.01 8.64
C VAL A 58 10.19 -55.69 9.54
N ASP A 59 9.57 -56.79 9.09
CA ASP A 59 8.55 -57.55 9.84
C ASP A 59 9.18 -58.36 10.99
N LEU A 60 10.39 -58.92 10.78
CA LEU A 60 11.12 -59.65 11.83
C LEU A 60 11.70 -58.73 12.91
N SER A 61 12.19 -57.54 12.54
CA SER A 61 12.72 -56.58 13.51
C SER A 61 11.61 -56.02 14.40
N LEU A 62 10.46 -55.65 13.82
CA LEU A 62 9.27 -55.22 14.55
C LEU A 62 8.68 -56.35 15.41
N LEU A 63 8.68 -57.60 14.94
CA LEU A 63 8.22 -58.74 15.75
C LEU A 63 9.15 -58.99 16.95
N PHE A 64 10.47 -58.94 16.75
CA PHE A 64 11.43 -59.04 17.84
C PHE A 64 11.25 -57.88 18.83
N ASP A 65 11.11 -56.64 18.33
CA ASP A 65 10.96 -55.45 19.15
C ASP A 65 9.69 -55.52 20.03
N GLN A 66 8.56 -55.89 19.43
CA GLN A 66 7.26 -55.93 20.10
C GLN A 66 7.11 -57.09 21.09
N TRP A 67 7.65 -58.27 20.78
CA TRP A 67 7.40 -59.50 21.56
C TRP A 67 8.58 -59.94 22.43
N ILE A 68 9.80 -59.45 22.19
CA ILE A 68 11.00 -59.84 22.93
C ILE A 68 11.67 -58.62 23.56
N TYR A 69 12.06 -57.61 22.77
CA TYR A 69 12.82 -56.47 23.29
C TYR A 69 12.00 -55.61 24.26
N THR A 70 10.84 -55.10 23.84
CA THR A 70 10.03 -54.18 24.65
C THR A 70 9.58 -54.82 25.99
N PRO A 71 9.11 -56.08 26.04
CA PRO A 71 8.81 -56.74 27.32
C PRO A 71 10.05 -56.98 28.21
N LEU A 72 11.19 -57.34 27.62
CA LEU A 72 12.45 -57.54 28.35
C LEU A 72 12.98 -56.22 28.91
N HIS A 73 12.96 -55.17 28.10
CA HIS A 73 13.38 -53.82 28.45
C HIS A 73 12.53 -53.26 29.60
N ALA A 74 11.20 -53.35 29.49
CA ALA A 74 10.30 -52.95 30.58
C ALA A 74 10.57 -53.72 31.89
N GLY A 75 10.86 -55.03 31.82
CA GLY A 75 11.21 -55.83 33.00
C GLY A 75 12.58 -55.47 33.61
N VAL A 76 13.55 -55.05 32.80
CA VAL A 76 14.84 -54.53 33.27
C VAL A 76 14.67 -53.16 33.92
N ALA A 77 13.89 -52.26 33.30
CA ALA A 77 13.57 -50.94 33.85
C ALA A 77 12.82 -51.04 35.20
N GLU A 78 11.76 -51.86 35.28
CA GLU A 78 11.02 -52.11 36.53
C GLU A 78 11.94 -52.68 37.63
N TRP A 79 12.91 -53.52 37.26
CA TRP A 79 13.90 -54.01 38.21
C TRP A 79 14.87 -52.91 38.67
N LEU A 80 15.40 -52.08 37.76
CA LEU A 80 16.28 -50.95 38.07
C LEU A 80 15.62 -49.91 38.97
N ASP A 81 14.33 -49.64 38.77
CA ASP A 81 13.55 -48.72 39.62
C ASP A 81 13.17 -49.33 40.97
N SER A 82 13.26 -50.66 41.12
CA SER A 82 12.94 -51.33 42.38
C SER A 82 14.06 -51.13 43.41
N GLY A 83 13.68 -50.87 44.67
CA GLY A 83 14.66 -50.74 45.76
C GLY A 83 15.51 -52.01 45.98
N ALA A 84 15.05 -53.19 45.54
CA ALA A 84 15.87 -54.40 45.55
C ALA A 84 16.92 -54.40 44.42
N GLY A 85 16.55 -53.95 43.22
CA GLY A 85 17.46 -53.81 42.08
C GLY A 85 18.52 -52.73 42.31
N GLN A 86 18.14 -51.56 42.84
CA GLN A 86 19.08 -50.48 43.18
C GLN A 86 20.18 -50.97 44.15
N ASN A 87 19.80 -51.64 45.25
CA ASN A 87 20.78 -52.21 46.20
C ASN A 87 21.72 -53.24 45.55
N ILE A 88 21.26 -53.99 44.53
CA ILE A 88 22.08 -54.96 43.80
C ILE A 88 22.99 -54.23 42.79
N ALA A 89 22.46 -53.25 42.06
CA ALA A 89 23.20 -52.42 41.12
C ALA A 89 24.34 -51.68 41.82
N ASP A 90 24.07 -51.03 42.95
CA ASP A 90 25.07 -50.36 43.78
C ASP A 90 26.17 -51.31 44.25
N ALA A 91 25.80 -52.51 44.71
CA ALA A 91 26.76 -53.52 45.15
C ALA A 91 27.64 -54.03 43.98
N VAL A 92 27.06 -54.21 42.79
CA VAL A 92 27.79 -54.62 41.57
C VAL A 92 28.69 -53.50 41.07
N ASN A 93 28.21 -52.26 41.01
CA ASN A 93 28.98 -51.09 40.60
C ASN A 93 30.18 -50.86 41.54
N LEU A 94 29.96 -50.99 42.86
CA LEU A 94 31.03 -50.91 43.86
C LEU A 94 32.05 -52.06 43.73
N MET A 95 31.58 -53.29 43.46
CA MET A 95 32.46 -54.45 43.27
C MET A 95 33.31 -54.33 41.98
N LEU A 96 32.77 -53.74 40.92
CA LEU A 96 33.43 -53.56 39.64
C LEU A 96 34.21 -52.24 39.53
N GLY A 97 34.05 -51.32 40.50
CA GLY A 97 34.64 -49.98 40.46
C GLY A 97 34.22 -49.14 39.25
N SER A 98 33.07 -49.43 38.65
CA SER A 98 32.57 -48.80 37.43
C SER A 98 31.04 -48.76 37.41
N PHE A 99 30.46 -47.82 36.66
CA PHE A 99 29.02 -47.75 36.44
C PHE A 99 28.60 -48.79 35.41
N ALA A 100 28.32 -50.00 35.87
CA ALA A 100 27.95 -51.15 35.05
C ALA A 100 26.43 -51.29 34.90
N ILE A 101 25.68 -50.99 35.95
CA ILE A 101 24.23 -51.17 36.02
C ILE A 101 23.58 -49.88 36.52
N GLY A 102 22.66 -49.32 35.74
CA GLY A 102 21.89 -48.12 36.08
C GLY A 102 21.62 -47.24 34.85
N ASN A 103 20.53 -46.48 34.88
CA ASN A 103 20.23 -45.52 33.81
C ASN A 103 21.12 -44.28 33.94
N GLY A 104 21.44 -43.67 32.81
CA GLY A 104 22.04 -42.34 32.76
C GLY A 104 21.08 -41.29 33.33
N ALA A 105 21.63 -40.28 33.99
CA ALA A 105 20.85 -39.12 34.40
C ALA A 105 20.51 -38.25 33.18
N ASP A 106 19.31 -37.67 33.16
CA ASP A 106 18.94 -36.68 32.16
C ASP A 106 19.80 -35.41 32.28
N GLY A 107 19.92 -34.70 31.16
CA GLY A 107 20.51 -33.37 31.09
C GLY A 107 19.73 -32.34 31.89
N SER A 108 20.36 -31.19 32.11
CA SER A 108 19.81 -30.06 32.87
C SER A 108 20.39 -28.74 32.37
N ALA A 109 19.88 -27.62 32.86
CA ALA A 109 20.40 -26.29 32.51
C ALA A 109 21.90 -26.09 32.80
N ASP A 110 22.48 -26.85 33.75
CA ASP A 110 23.92 -26.80 34.08
C ASP A 110 24.76 -27.84 33.30
N HIS A 111 24.12 -28.81 32.64
CA HIS A 111 24.76 -29.86 31.84
C HIS A 111 23.77 -30.38 30.79
N LEU A 112 23.81 -29.81 29.58
CA LEU A 112 22.79 -30.02 28.56
C LEU A 112 22.68 -31.48 28.09
N ASP A 113 23.82 -32.16 27.92
CA ASP A 113 23.83 -33.55 27.45
C ASP A 113 23.30 -34.52 28.52
N GLY A 114 22.57 -35.54 28.09
CA GLY A 114 22.21 -36.68 28.91
C GLY A 114 23.43 -37.55 29.20
N PHE A 115 23.50 -38.09 30.41
CA PHE A 115 24.60 -38.97 30.80
C PHE A 115 24.40 -40.38 30.21
N ALA A 116 25.51 -41.07 29.93
CA ALA A 116 25.46 -42.46 29.47
C ALA A 116 24.94 -43.42 30.56
N GLY A 117 24.25 -44.47 30.12
CA GLY A 117 23.82 -45.59 30.95
C GLY A 117 24.98 -46.48 31.40
N GLY A 118 24.69 -47.38 32.34
CA GLY A 118 25.64 -48.36 32.84
C GLY A 118 26.08 -49.32 31.72
N TRP A 119 27.39 -49.54 31.58
CA TRP A 119 27.97 -50.21 30.41
C TRP A 119 27.48 -51.65 30.17
N LEU A 120 26.85 -52.29 31.17
CA LEU A 120 26.24 -53.61 31.05
C LEU A 120 24.71 -53.53 30.88
N LEU A 121 24.02 -52.82 31.77
CA LEU A 121 22.55 -52.64 31.74
C LEU A 121 22.20 -51.19 32.09
N GLY A 122 21.53 -50.49 31.19
CA GLY A 122 21.04 -49.15 31.46
C GLY A 122 20.70 -48.38 30.20
N ASP A 123 19.63 -47.60 30.29
CA ASP A 123 19.27 -46.61 29.28
C ASP A 123 20.16 -45.37 29.44
N GLY A 124 20.39 -44.63 28.36
CA GLY A 124 20.99 -43.30 28.42
C GLY A 124 19.97 -42.24 28.84
N GLY A 125 20.43 -41.20 29.54
CA GLY A 125 19.58 -40.07 29.93
C GLY A 125 19.21 -39.19 28.73
N ALA A 126 18.05 -38.55 28.77
CA ALA A 126 17.65 -37.59 27.74
C ALA A 126 18.48 -36.30 27.81
N GLY A 127 18.71 -35.65 26.66
CA GLY A 127 19.30 -34.33 26.59
C GLY A 127 18.32 -33.21 26.94
N PHE A 128 18.86 -32.04 27.30
CA PHE A 128 18.12 -30.84 27.70
C PHE A 128 18.47 -29.66 26.78
N ASP A 129 17.46 -28.92 26.30
CA ASP A 129 17.57 -27.71 25.48
C ASP A 129 18.69 -27.71 24.42
N GLY A 130 18.64 -28.66 23.49
CA GLY A 130 19.63 -28.86 22.42
C GLY A 130 20.82 -29.75 22.77
N GLY A 131 20.94 -30.21 24.03
CA GLY A 131 21.92 -31.20 24.43
C GLY A 131 21.63 -32.59 23.87
N ASN A 132 22.68 -33.38 23.65
CA ASN A 132 22.57 -34.74 23.10
C ASN A 132 21.99 -35.71 24.13
N GLY A 133 21.33 -36.77 23.67
CA GLY A 133 20.99 -37.91 24.51
C GLY A 133 22.21 -38.75 24.86
N GLY A 134 22.22 -39.36 26.05
CA GLY A 134 23.28 -40.25 26.47
C GLY A 134 23.19 -41.63 25.80
N ASP A 135 24.33 -42.29 25.61
CA ASP A 135 24.38 -43.66 25.07
C ASP A 135 23.98 -44.71 26.12
N ALA A 136 23.39 -45.81 25.68
CA ALA A 136 23.15 -47.00 26.50
C ALA A 136 24.34 -47.98 26.51
N GLY A 137 24.34 -48.92 27.46
CA GLY A 137 25.42 -49.89 27.67
C GLY A 137 25.44 -51.07 26.68
N MET A 138 25.50 -52.30 27.17
CA MET A 138 25.30 -53.50 26.34
C MET A 138 23.83 -53.73 26.01
N PHE A 139 22.94 -53.43 26.96
CA PHE A 139 21.50 -53.46 26.82
C PHE A 139 20.87 -52.18 27.36
N GLY A 140 20.00 -51.56 26.58
CA GLY A 140 19.25 -50.34 26.92
C GLY A 140 18.89 -49.52 25.69
N ASN A 141 18.01 -48.54 25.86
CA ASN A 141 17.73 -47.52 24.85
C ASN A 141 18.66 -46.32 25.04
N GLY A 142 19.14 -45.73 23.95
CA GLY A 142 19.79 -44.43 24.00
C GLY A 142 18.80 -43.34 24.40
N GLY A 143 19.29 -42.31 25.07
CA GLY A 143 18.48 -41.17 25.49
C GLY A 143 18.03 -40.33 24.30
N ALA A 144 16.84 -39.72 24.38
CA ALA A 144 16.41 -38.78 23.36
C ALA A 144 17.25 -37.50 23.39
N GLY A 145 17.51 -36.88 22.23
CA GLY A 145 18.13 -35.56 22.16
C GLY A 145 17.18 -34.46 22.64
N GLY A 146 17.72 -33.43 23.29
CA GLY A 146 16.96 -32.27 23.75
C GLY A 146 16.51 -31.41 22.58
N ALA A 147 15.26 -30.94 22.58
CA ALA A 147 14.77 -30.00 21.57
C ALA A 147 15.51 -28.65 21.66
N GLY A 148 15.80 -28.03 20.53
CA GLY A 148 16.50 -26.74 20.47
C GLY A 148 15.64 -25.57 20.93
N SER A 149 16.27 -24.57 21.57
CA SER A 149 15.68 -23.24 21.76
C SER A 149 15.72 -22.42 20.46
N TYR A 150 15.14 -21.22 20.42
CA TYR A 150 14.91 -20.49 19.15
C TYR A 150 16.15 -20.38 18.25
N GLY A 151 16.04 -20.87 17.00
CA GLY A 151 17.13 -20.94 16.02
C GLY A 151 18.27 -21.91 16.35
N VAL A 152 18.22 -22.62 17.49
CA VAL A 152 19.22 -23.59 17.94
C VAL A 152 18.86 -24.99 17.44
N THR A 153 19.87 -25.71 16.98
CA THR A 153 19.77 -27.12 16.57
C THR A 153 19.34 -28.01 17.74
N GLY A 154 18.46 -28.98 17.50
CA GLY A 154 18.12 -30.02 18.47
C GLY A 154 19.26 -31.02 18.64
N GLY A 155 19.43 -31.56 19.83
CA GLY A 155 20.52 -32.49 20.14
C GLY A 155 20.38 -33.83 19.42
N ASP A 156 21.50 -34.48 19.12
CA ASP A 156 21.50 -35.85 18.61
C ASP A 156 20.97 -36.81 19.68
N GLY A 157 20.20 -37.83 19.29
CA GLY A 157 19.81 -38.92 20.19
C GLY A 157 20.98 -39.86 20.44
N GLY A 158 21.09 -40.37 21.66
CA GLY A 158 22.17 -41.28 22.06
C GLY A 158 22.04 -42.67 21.43
N ASP A 159 23.16 -43.38 21.33
CA ASP A 159 23.18 -44.74 20.78
C ASP A 159 22.49 -45.73 21.73
N GLY A 160 21.73 -46.66 21.14
CA GLY A 160 21.16 -47.81 21.83
C GLY A 160 22.23 -48.82 22.23
N GLY A 161 21.93 -49.64 23.23
CA GLY A 161 22.89 -50.58 23.80
C GLY A 161 23.53 -51.48 22.74
N TRP A 162 24.85 -51.55 22.71
CA TRP A 162 25.63 -52.00 21.53
C TRP A 162 25.29 -53.42 21.06
N LEU A 163 24.77 -54.28 21.93
CA LEU A 163 24.32 -55.63 21.59
C LEU A 163 22.81 -55.64 21.24
N LEU A 164 21.99 -55.04 22.11
CA LEU A 164 20.53 -55.00 22.02
C LEU A 164 20.03 -53.67 22.59
N GLY A 165 19.55 -52.78 21.71
CA GLY A 165 19.05 -51.48 22.11
C GLY A 165 18.38 -50.73 20.97
N ARG A 166 17.48 -49.82 21.30
CA ARG A 166 17.00 -48.80 20.35
C ARG A 166 17.81 -47.52 20.51
N GLY A 167 18.17 -46.88 19.41
CA GLY A 167 18.74 -45.53 19.46
C GLY A 167 17.69 -44.52 19.93
N GLY A 168 18.15 -43.46 20.60
CA GLY A 168 17.29 -42.35 21.00
C GLY A 168 16.85 -41.53 19.79
N ASP A 169 15.62 -41.03 19.82
CA ASP A 169 15.17 -40.04 18.83
C ASP A 169 15.97 -38.73 19.01
N GLY A 170 16.37 -38.10 17.91
CA GLY A 170 17.00 -36.78 17.92
C GLY A 170 15.99 -35.69 18.28
N GLY A 171 16.47 -34.62 18.92
CA GLY A 171 15.65 -33.48 19.33
C GLY A 171 15.18 -32.64 18.14
N ASP A 172 13.97 -32.11 18.20
CA ASP A 172 13.49 -31.15 17.22
C ASP A 172 14.31 -29.84 17.28
N GLY A 173 14.56 -29.22 16.12
CA GLY A 173 15.21 -27.91 16.04
C GLY A 173 14.27 -26.79 16.48
N GLY A 174 14.81 -25.78 17.16
CA GLY A 174 14.00 -24.65 17.64
C GLY A 174 13.59 -23.71 16.52
N ALA A 175 12.36 -23.21 16.57
CA ALA A 175 11.84 -22.29 15.57
C ALA A 175 12.63 -20.97 15.51
N GLY A 176 12.67 -20.35 14.33
CA GLY A 176 13.23 -19.02 14.15
C GLY A 176 12.44 -17.93 14.88
N ILE A 177 13.13 -16.90 15.35
CA ILE A 177 12.49 -15.75 15.99
C ILE A 177 11.84 -14.89 14.89
N ALA A 178 10.60 -14.46 15.06
CA ALA A 178 9.98 -13.51 14.15
C ALA A 178 10.68 -12.15 14.21
N GLY A 179 10.84 -11.51 13.06
CA GLY A 179 11.35 -10.15 12.95
C GLY A 179 10.46 -9.14 13.68
N ALA A 180 11.07 -8.09 14.22
CA ALA A 180 10.34 -6.98 14.83
C ALA A 180 9.84 -6.03 13.74
N ASP A 181 8.59 -5.58 13.87
CA ASP A 181 8.06 -4.51 13.02
C ASP A 181 8.84 -3.21 13.23
N GLY A 182 9.05 -2.48 12.14
CA GLY A 182 9.65 -1.15 12.13
C GLY A 182 8.75 -0.11 12.80
N ALA A 183 9.36 0.83 13.53
CA ALA A 183 8.61 1.92 14.15
C ALA A 183 8.06 2.88 13.09
N GLY A 184 6.79 3.29 13.23
CA GLY A 184 6.23 4.38 12.43
C GLY A 184 7.00 5.69 12.65
N GLY A 185 7.13 6.48 11.60
CA GLY A 185 7.83 7.75 11.60
C GLY A 185 7.15 8.81 12.49
N ILE A 186 7.96 9.71 13.06
CA ILE A 186 7.51 10.93 13.74
C ILE A 186 8.40 12.06 13.22
N ASP A 187 7.86 12.88 12.32
CA ASP A 187 8.62 13.84 11.52
C ASP A 187 9.84 13.19 10.83
N SER A 188 9.67 11.92 10.40
CA SER A 188 10.71 11.05 9.88
C SER A 188 10.15 9.96 8.97
N ALA A 189 11.03 9.30 8.21
CA ALA A 189 10.70 8.04 7.55
C ALA A 189 10.32 6.95 8.59
N GLY A 190 9.54 5.98 8.13
CA GLY A 190 9.29 4.76 8.88
C GLY A 190 10.56 3.93 9.01
N GLY A 191 10.73 3.25 10.15
CA GLY A 191 11.82 2.32 10.36
C GLY A 191 11.61 1.02 9.56
N ASP A 192 12.69 0.40 9.13
CA ASP A 192 12.64 -0.93 8.50
C ASP A 192 12.25 -2.00 9.53
N GLY A 193 11.48 -3.00 9.10
CA GLY A 193 11.26 -4.22 9.85
C GLY A 193 12.53 -5.09 9.85
N THR A 194 12.76 -5.85 10.91
CA THR A 194 13.93 -6.75 10.96
C THR A 194 13.63 -8.08 10.30
N ASP A 195 14.67 -8.75 9.81
CA ASP A 195 14.55 -10.11 9.28
C ASP A 195 14.07 -11.11 10.35
N GLY A 196 13.41 -12.17 9.90
CA GLY A 196 13.12 -13.35 10.69
C GLY A 196 14.35 -14.24 10.83
N GLY A 197 14.56 -14.82 12.01
CA GLY A 197 15.64 -15.77 12.25
C GLY A 197 15.41 -17.11 11.57
N ASP A 198 16.50 -17.81 11.26
CA ASP A 198 16.45 -19.19 10.77
C ASP A 198 15.91 -20.17 11.81
N GLY A 199 15.26 -21.24 11.35
CA GLY A 199 14.95 -22.40 12.18
C GLY A 199 16.18 -23.28 12.41
N GLY A 200 16.38 -23.73 13.65
CA GLY A 200 17.44 -24.67 13.99
C GLY A 200 17.27 -26.03 13.30
N ALA A 201 18.35 -26.74 13.01
CA ALA A 201 18.25 -28.09 12.44
C ALA A 201 17.71 -29.09 13.48
N GLY A 202 17.07 -30.16 13.02
CA GLY A 202 16.75 -31.31 13.88
C GLY A 202 18.00 -32.15 14.15
N GLY A 203 18.12 -32.68 15.37
CA GLY A 203 19.17 -33.61 15.75
C GLY A 203 19.02 -34.97 15.06
N ASN A 204 20.12 -35.65 14.84
CA ASN A 204 20.11 -37.00 14.28
C ASN A 204 19.62 -38.01 15.34
N GLY A 205 18.96 -39.08 14.93
CA GLY A 205 18.66 -40.20 15.83
C GLY A 205 19.89 -41.08 16.06
N GLY A 206 20.01 -41.64 17.26
CA GLY A 206 21.11 -42.54 17.63
C GLY A 206 21.02 -43.91 16.96
N ALA A 207 22.14 -44.62 16.88
CA ALA A 207 22.21 -45.96 16.31
C ALA A 207 21.48 -47.01 17.17
N GLY A 208 20.90 -48.03 16.53
CA GLY A 208 20.41 -49.22 17.20
C GLY A 208 21.53 -50.24 17.49
N GLY A 209 21.35 -51.06 18.52
CA GLY A 209 22.25 -52.17 18.86
C GLY A 209 22.44 -53.22 17.76
N LEU A 210 23.61 -53.86 17.75
CA LEU A 210 24.14 -54.68 16.65
C LEU A 210 23.19 -55.75 16.08
N LEU A 211 22.38 -56.42 16.90
CA LEU A 211 21.56 -57.55 16.44
C LEU A 211 20.23 -57.09 15.84
N PHE A 212 19.31 -56.61 16.67
CA PHE A 212 17.94 -56.25 16.29
C PHE A 212 17.62 -54.77 16.54
N GLY A 213 18.65 -53.96 16.76
CA GLY A 213 18.46 -52.57 17.19
C GLY A 213 17.83 -51.71 16.11
N ILE A 214 16.77 -51.01 16.50
CA ILE A 214 16.11 -49.99 15.68
C ILE A 214 16.82 -48.67 15.95
N GLY A 215 17.27 -47.99 14.90
CA GLY A 215 17.84 -46.65 15.02
C GLY A 215 16.77 -45.62 15.39
N GLY A 216 17.14 -44.64 16.21
CA GLY A 216 16.25 -43.55 16.59
C GLY A 216 15.87 -42.68 15.39
N ARG A 217 14.71 -42.02 15.44
CA ARG A 217 14.27 -41.10 14.41
C ARG A 217 15.07 -39.80 14.50
N GLY A 218 15.34 -39.16 13.37
CA GLY A 218 15.85 -37.79 13.38
C GLY A 218 14.76 -36.81 13.82
N GLY A 219 15.13 -35.80 14.59
CA GLY A 219 14.25 -34.70 14.96
C GLY A 219 13.86 -33.87 13.74
N SER A 220 12.68 -33.25 13.79
CA SER A 220 12.26 -32.29 12.77
C SER A 220 13.06 -30.99 12.87
N GLY A 221 13.21 -30.28 11.75
CA GLY A 221 13.81 -28.95 11.75
C GLY A 221 12.83 -27.90 12.26
N GLY A 222 13.37 -26.83 12.86
CA GLY A 222 12.59 -25.70 13.33
C GLY A 222 11.97 -24.93 12.16
N ALA A 223 10.75 -24.42 12.35
CA ALA A 223 10.12 -23.52 11.39
C ALA A 223 10.91 -22.21 11.25
N ALA A 224 10.83 -21.57 10.08
CA ALA A 224 11.41 -20.26 9.83
C ALA A 224 10.71 -19.13 10.61
N GLY A 225 11.46 -18.10 11.00
CA GLY A 225 10.90 -16.84 11.48
C GLY A 225 10.33 -16.00 10.32
N ALA A 226 9.15 -15.40 10.52
CA ALA A 226 8.60 -14.41 9.59
C ALA A 226 9.36 -13.09 9.68
N GLY A 227 9.51 -12.37 8.56
CA GLY A 227 10.06 -11.02 8.54
C GLY A 227 9.10 -9.98 9.16
N GLY A 228 9.65 -8.99 9.86
CA GLY A 228 8.89 -7.88 10.44
C GLY A 228 8.46 -6.88 9.36
N ASN A 229 7.30 -6.25 9.52
CA ASN A 229 6.82 -5.25 8.57
C ASN A 229 7.56 -3.92 8.74
N GLY A 230 7.71 -3.14 7.67
CA GLY A 230 8.19 -1.77 7.74
C GLY A 230 7.17 -0.83 8.39
N GLY A 231 7.67 0.17 9.11
CA GLY A 231 6.82 1.21 9.70
C GLY A 231 6.34 2.22 8.65
N ASP A 232 5.17 2.81 8.88
CA ASP A 232 4.66 3.88 8.02
C ASP A 232 5.51 5.16 8.14
N GLY A 233 5.67 5.91 7.06
CA GLY A 233 6.27 7.24 7.07
C GLY A 233 5.33 8.28 7.66
N ALA A 234 5.88 9.29 8.34
CA ALA A 234 5.09 10.42 8.82
C ALA A 234 4.49 11.24 7.67
N ASP A 235 3.28 11.78 7.86
CA ASP A 235 2.72 12.81 6.97
C ASP A 235 3.60 14.08 6.98
N GLY A 236 3.47 14.89 5.93
CA GLY A 236 4.10 16.20 5.83
C GLY A 236 3.59 17.19 6.88
N VAL A 237 4.48 18.04 7.38
CA VAL A 237 4.24 19.01 8.46
C VAL A 237 4.75 20.40 8.09
N GLU A 238 4.39 21.42 8.86
CA GLU A 238 4.86 22.79 8.60
C GLU A 238 6.40 22.86 8.72
N GLY A 239 7.08 23.20 7.61
CA GLY A 239 8.54 23.19 7.50
C GLY A 239 9.14 21.95 6.82
N HIS A 240 8.37 20.87 6.66
CA HIS A 240 8.68 19.73 5.82
C HIS A 240 7.38 19.20 5.20
N ILE A 241 6.91 19.86 4.13
CA ILE A 241 5.57 19.64 3.59
C ILE A 241 5.39 18.31 2.87
N ASP A 242 6.49 17.69 2.43
CA ASP A 242 6.44 16.40 1.75
C ASP A 242 6.22 15.27 2.77
N GLY A 243 5.50 14.23 2.37
CA GLY A 243 5.32 13.03 3.15
C GLY A 243 6.60 12.19 3.20
N TRP A 244 6.88 11.59 4.35
CA TRP A 244 8.06 10.76 4.53
C TRP A 244 7.86 9.36 3.96
N ALA A 245 8.95 8.70 3.55
CA ALA A 245 8.88 7.34 3.04
C ALA A 245 8.54 6.31 4.15
N GLY A 246 7.82 5.26 3.77
CA GLY A 246 7.64 4.07 4.61
C GLY A 246 8.92 3.21 4.64
N GLY A 247 9.13 2.51 5.75
CA GLY A 247 10.25 1.59 5.92
C GLY A 247 10.07 0.30 5.12
N ALA A 248 11.18 -0.37 4.78
CA ALA A 248 11.14 -1.68 4.16
C ALA A 248 10.67 -2.76 5.14
N GLY A 249 10.03 -3.82 4.65
CA GLY A 249 9.84 -5.04 5.43
C GLY A 249 11.10 -5.91 5.43
N GLY A 250 11.31 -6.65 6.51
CA GLY A 250 12.42 -7.58 6.66
C GLY A 250 12.17 -8.92 5.95
N ASP A 251 13.24 -9.66 5.67
CA ASP A 251 13.17 -10.95 5.00
C ASP A 251 12.71 -12.07 5.93
N ALA A 252 12.19 -13.15 5.35
CA ALA A 252 11.84 -14.36 6.10
C ALA A 252 13.09 -15.24 6.31
N GLY A 253 13.21 -15.84 7.49
CA GLY A 253 14.28 -16.79 7.79
C GLY A 253 14.15 -18.09 6.97
N VAL A 254 15.21 -18.90 7.00
CA VAL A 254 15.23 -20.23 6.35
C VAL A 254 14.75 -21.30 7.33
N ALA A 255 13.96 -22.25 6.86
CA ALA A 255 13.51 -23.36 7.68
C ALA A 255 14.65 -24.35 7.97
N GLY A 256 14.70 -24.86 9.20
CA GLY A 256 15.70 -25.82 9.63
C GLY A 256 15.61 -27.15 8.89
N ALA A 257 16.74 -27.76 8.56
CA ALA A 257 16.77 -29.10 7.99
C ALA A 257 16.39 -30.15 9.05
N GLY A 258 15.64 -31.19 8.66
CA GLY A 258 15.38 -32.35 9.52
C GLY A 258 16.65 -33.18 9.75
N GLY A 259 16.78 -33.73 10.95
CA GLY A 259 17.88 -34.61 11.32
C GLY A 259 17.82 -35.97 10.62
N ARG A 260 18.94 -36.68 10.53
CA ARG A 260 18.96 -38.03 9.93
C ARG A 260 18.43 -39.06 10.92
N GLY A 261 17.77 -40.09 10.40
CA GLY A 261 17.47 -41.27 11.21
C GLY A 261 18.74 -42.07 11.52
N GLY A 262 18.79 -42.64 12.71
CA GLY A 262 19.90 -43.43 13.21
C GLY A 262 20.05 -44.77 12.52
N SER A 263 21.27 -45.29 12.53
CA SER A 263 21.63 -46.54 11.84
C SER A 263 21.04 -47.78 12.52
N ALA A 264 20.85 -48.86 11.74
CA ALA A 264 20.24 -50.10 12.20
C ALA A 264 21.27 -51.17 12.60
N GLY A 265 20.87 -52.08 13.49
CA GLY A 265 21.50 -53.39 13.65
C GLY A 265 21.31 -54.28 12.42
N TRP A 266 22.01 -55.43 12.38
CA TRP A 266 22.00 -56.38 11.25
C TRP A 266 20.58 -56.85 10.87
N TRP A 267 19.74 -57.10 11.86
CA TRP A 267 18.33 -57.46 11.74
C TRP A 267 17.42 -56.38 12.34
N GLY A 268 17.88 -55.13 12.32
CA GLY A 268 17.17 -53.96 12.80
C GLY A 268 16.50 -53.16 11.67
N ALA A 269 15.93 -52.01 12.03
CA ALA A 269 15.41 -51.02 11.09
C ALA A 269 16.10 -49.67 11.30
N THR A 270 16.38 -48.94 10.22
CA THR A 270 16.94 -47.58 10.29
C THR A 270 15.84 -46.64 10.76
N GLY A 271 16.19 -45.66 11.59
CA GLY A 271 15.25 -44.61 11.97
C GLY A 271 14.77 -43.80 10.75
N SER A 272 13.58 -43.22 10.84
CA SER A 272 13.14 -42.24 9.84
C SER A 272 13.95 -40.94 9.99
N ALA A 273 14.32 -40.30 8.88
CA ALA A 273 14.76 -38.91 8.94
C ALA A 273 13.62 -38.00 9.41
N GLY A 274 13.96 -36.91 10.09
CA GLY A 274 13.02 -35.87 10.46
C GLY A 274 12.57 -35.06 9.25
N ALA A 275 11.43 -34.40 9.37
CA ALA A 275 10.99 -33.44 8.36
C ALA A 275 11.83 -32.16 8.43
N THR A 276 12.07 -31.51 7.29
CA THR A 276 12.44 -30.09 7.26
C THR A 276 11.33 -29.28 7.94
N GLY A 277 11.71 -28.22 8.67
CA GLY A 277 10.74 -27.32 9.27
C GLY A 277 9.89 -26.58 8.25
N ASP A 278 8.81 -25.96 8.72
CA ASP A 278 7.93 -25.17 7.87
C ASP A 278 8.62 -23.87 7.43
N ALA A 279 8.68 -23.65 6.11
CA ALA A 279 9.09 -22.38 5.53
C ALA A 279 7.95 -21.36 5.59
N VAL A 280 8.30 -20.07 5.64
CA VAL A 280 7.31 -19.01 5.51
C VAL A 280 6.70 -19.06 4.10
N THR A 281 5.38 -19.21 4.04
CA THR A 281 4.61 -19.34 2.78
C THR A 281 3.40 -18.42 2.71
N ALA A 282 3.09 -17.73 3.81
CA ALA A 282 2.14 -16.62 3.86
C ALA A 282 2.89 -15.29 3.72
N THR A 283 2.18 -14.23 3.34
CA THR A 283 2.73 -12.89 3.24
C THR A 283 3.35 -12.45 4.58
N SER A 284 4.60 -11.99 4.57
CA SER A 284 5.33 -11.49 5.74
C SER A 284 6.38 -10.47 5.32
N GLY A 285 6.73 -9.53 6.21
CA GLY A 285 7.69 -8.48 5.87
C GLY A 285 7.11 -7.49 4.86
N ASN A 286 5.88 -7.00 5.08
CA ASN A 286 5.30 -5.98 4.21
C ASN A 286 6.04 -4.65 4.35
N GLY A 287 6.14 -3.87 3.28
CA GLY A 287 6.64 -2.50 3.35
C GLY A 287 5.62 -1.56 4.00
N GLY A 288 6.10 -0.58 4.75
CA GLY A 288 5.26 0.46 5.36
C GLY A 288 4.72 1.45 4.32
N ALA A 289 3.60 2.10 4.60
CA ALA A 289 3.05 3.13 3.72
C ALA A 289 3.90 4.41 3.76
N GLY A 290 3.95 5.14 2.66
CA GLY A 290 4.46 6.51 2.65
C GLY A 290 3.44 7.48 3.25
N GLY A 291 3.92 8.47 4.00
CA GLY A 291 3.08 9.53 4.54
C GLY A 291 2.53 10.43 3.44
N ASN A 292 1.41 11.11 3.69
CA ASN A 292 0.81 12.04 2.74
C ASN A 292 1.56 13.38 2.74
N GLY A 293 1.56 14.08 1.62
CA GLY A 293 2.00 15.47 1.55
C GLY A 293 0.99 16.41 2.23
N MET A 294 1.50 17.49 2.81
CA MET A 294 0.71 18.53 3.46
C MET A 294 -0.08 19.37 2.43
N ASP A 295 -1.38 19.55 2.68
CA ASP A 295 -2.18 20.59 2.01
C ASP A 295 -1.60 21.99 2.28
N ALA A 296 -1.50 22.80 1.24
CA ALA A 296 -0.92 24.13 1.35
C ALA A 296 -1.75 25.09 2.20
N LEU A 297 -1.11 25.71 3.20
CA LEU A 297 -1.75 26.61 4.19
C LEU A 297 -1.72 28.10 3.80
N ARG A 298 -1.06 28.47 2.71
CA ARG A 298 -0.81 29.86 2.31
C ARG A 298 -1.21 30.08 0.87
N ASP A 299 -1.95 31.15 0.60
CA ASP A 299 -2.47 31.51 -0.72
C ASP A 299 -1.42 31.34 -1.84
N GLY A 300 -1.79 30.60 -2.90
CA GLY A 300 -0.93 30.31 -4.06
C GLY A 300 0.26 29.37 -3.80
N ALA A 301 0.47 28.86 -2.57
CA ALA A 301 1.52 27.88 -2.29
C ALA A 301 1.14 26.48 -2.79
N ALA A 302 2.15 25.71 -3.22
CA ALA A 302 1.97 24.34 -3.64
C ALA A 302 1.79 23.39 -2.45
N GLY A 303 1.01 22.32 -2.64
CA GLY A 303 0.94 21.22 -1.68
C GLY A 303 2.22 20.37 -1.72
N GLY A 304 2.51 19.65 -0.64
CA GLY A 304 3.67 18.76 -0.58
C GLY A 304 3.48 17.47 -1.37
N ASP A 305 4.58 16.87 -1.83
CA ASP A 305 4.57 15.56 -2.48
C ASP A 305 4.31 14.44 -1.45
N GLY A 306 3.65 13.35 -1.87
CA GLY A 306 3.45 12.17 -1.04
C GLY A 306 4.71 11.31 -0.93
N GLY A 307 4.94 10.71 0.24
CA GLY A 307 6.06 9.83 0.51
C GLY A 307 5.95 8.50 -0.24
N ALA A 308 7.10 7.91 -0.60
CA ALA A 308 7.13 6.59 -1.22
C ALA A 308 6.78 5.48 -0.21
N GLY A 309 6.06 4.46 -0.64
CA GLY A 309 5.87 3.23 0.13
C GLY A 309 7.16 2.41 0.19
N GLY A 310 7.40 1.76 1.33
CA GLY A 310 8.54 0.87 1.52
C GLY A 310 8.41 -0.41 0.70
N ALA A 311 9.54 -1.04 0.35
CA ALA A 311 9.52 -2.35 -0.29
C ALA A 311 9.11 -3.45 0.71
N GLY A 312 8.42 -4.47 0.24
CA GLY A 312 8.30 -5.72 0.99
C GLY A 312 9.64 -6.48 0.97
N GLY A 313 9.93 -7.20 2.05
CA GLY A 313 10.96 -8.25 2.06
C GLY A 313 10.55 -9.43 1.17
N ASP A 314 11.34 -10.51 1.16
CA ASP A 314 11.22 -11.62 0.22
C ASP A 314 9.79 -12.17 -0.01
N HIS A 315 8.94 -12.15 1.01
CA HIS A 315 7.55 -12.65 0.97
C HIS A 315 6.49 -11.55 1.18
N GLY A 316 6.88 -10.27 1.15
CA GLY A 316 6.05 -9.14 1.57
C GLY A 316 5.37 -8.40 0.43
N ASP A 317 4.16 -7.90 0.68
CA ASP A 317 3.55 -6.88 -0.17
C ASP A 317 4.30 -5.54 0.01
N GLY A 318 4.47 -4.78 -1.08
CA GLY A 318 5.01 -3.42 -1.04
C GLY A 318 4.02 -2.42 -0.43
N GLY A 319 4.54 -1.46 0.32
CA GLY A 319 3.73 -0.41 0.95
C GLY A 319 3.11 0.55 -0.06
N ALA A 320 1.96 1.12 0.26
CA ALA A 320 1.33 2.14 -0.59
C ALA A 320 2.12 3.47 -0.54
N GLY A 321 2.18 4.20 -1.65
CA GLY A 321 2.65 5.58 -1.66
C GLY A 321 1.61 6.52 -1.06
N GLY A 322 2.06 7.54 -0.34
CA GLY A 322 1.20 8.57 0.23
C GLY A 322 0.60 9.49 -0.83
N ASN A 323 -0.52 10.12 -0.54
CA ASN A 323 -1.14 11.08 -1.47
C ASN A 323 -0.37 12.42 -1.45
N GLY A 324 -0.37 13.14 -2.57
CA GLY A 324 0.11 14.52 -2.61
C GLY A 324 -0.91 15.48 -1.99
N GLY A 325 -0.43 16.52 -1.32
CA GLY A 325 -1.25 17.58 -0.74
C GLY A 325 -1.83 18.52 -1.79
N SER A 326 -2.96 19.13 -1.49
CA SER A 326 -3.63 20.10 -2.37
C SER A 326 -2.90 21.44 -2.40
N GLY A 327 -2.89 22.10 -3.55
CA GLY A 327 -2.43 23.48 -3.67
C GLY A 327 -3.44 24.48 -3.09
N ALA A 328 -2.96 25.59 -2.55
CA ALA A 328 -3.81 26.60 -1.92
C ALA A 328 -4.49 27.51 -2.95
N ASP A 329 -5.73 27.92 -2.70
CA ASP A 329 -6.39 28.95 -3.51
C ASP A 329 -5.54 30.24 -3.55
N GLY A 330 -5.53 30.93 -4.69
CA GLY A 330 -4.84 32.19 -4.88
C GLY A 330 -5.60 33.34 -4.19
N ALA A 331 -4.85 34.28 -3.61
CA ALA A 331 -5.44 35.46 -2.97
C ALA A 331 -6.24 36.29 -3.98
N ARG A 332 -7.42 36.76 -3.59
CA ARG A 332 -8.18 37.75 -4.36
C ARG A 332 -7.37 39.05 -4.49
N GLY A 333 -7.35 39.63 -5.70
CA GLY A 333 -6.80 40.94 -5.96
C GLY A 333 -7.59 42.02 -5.23
N SER A 334 -6.89 42.99 -4.62
CA SER A 334 -7.56 44.10 -3.94
C SER A 334 -8.33 44.95 -4.95
N ASP A 335 -9.57 45.28 -4.60
CA ASP A 335 -10.33 46.33 -5.28
C ASP A 335 -9.53 47.65 -5.21
N ALA A 336 -9.71 48.52 -6.19
CA ALA A 336 -9.07 49.82 -6.24
C ALA A 336 -9.69 50.79 -5.22
N GLU A 337 -8.85 51.64 -4.62
CA GLU A 337 -9.31 52.69 -3.72
C GLU A 337 -10.18 53.72 -4.49
N PRO A 338 -11.31 54.19 -3.91
CA PRO A 338 -12.21 55.14 -4.57
C PRO A 338 -11.53 56.45 -4.98
N THR A 339 -11.87 56.97 -6.16
CA THR A 339 -11.32 58.22 -6.67
C THR A 339 -11.91 59.42 -5.94
N VAL A 340 -11.12 60.02 -5.05
CA VAL A 340 -11.49 61.22 -4.26
C VAL A 340 -11.01 62.54 -4.87
N THR A 341 -10.44 62.50 -6.08
CA THR A 341 -9.97 63.71 -6.79
C THR A 341 -10.83 63.97 -8.02
N ASP A 342 -11.47 65.12 -8.04
CA ASP A 342 -12.32 65.57 -9.13
C ASP A 342 -11.57 65.57 -10.49
N GLY A 343 -12.17 64.98 -11.52
CA GLY A 343 -11.63 64.86 -12.87
C GLY A 343 -10.44 63.92 -13.02
N ALA A 344 -10.06 63.17 -11.97
CA ALA A 344 -8.98 62.18 -12.04
C ALA A 344 -9.49 60.82 -12.53
N ASP A 345 -8.65 60.10 -13.27
CA ASP A 345 -8.95 58.75 -13.73
C ASP A 345 -8.90 57.76 -12.54
N GLY A 346 -9.81 56.78 -12.55
CA GLY A 346 -9.88 55.71 -11.56
C GLY A 346 -8.72 54.73 -11.67
N ALA A 347 -8.22 54.28 -10.51
CA ALA A 347 -7.21 53.24 -10.45
C ALA A 347 -7.80 51.87 -10.86
N ALA A 348 -7.03 51.08 -11.59
CA ALA A 348 -7.42 49.70 -11.92
C ALA A 348 -7.37 48.79 -10.69
N GLY A 349 -8.25 47.80 -10.63
CA GLY A 349 -8.23 46.77 -9.60
C GLY A 349 -6.98 45.87 -9.74
N GLN A 350 -6.47 45.34 -8.63
CA GLN A 350 -5.32 44.42 -8.70
C GLN A 350 -5.75 43.06 -9.24
N ALA A 351 -4.84 42.38 -9.94
CA ALA A 351 -5.07 41.00 -10.37
C ALA A 351 -5.13 40.06 -9.16
N GLY A 352 -5.93 38.99 -9.27
CA GLY A 352 -5.87 37.87 -8.34
C GLY A 352 -4.57 37.07 -8.51
N GLN A 353 -4.13 36.41 -7.45
CA GLN A 353 -2.96 35.53 -7.51
C GLN A 353 -3.34 34.18 -8.13
N THR A 354 -2.39 33.54 -8.81
CA THR A 354 -2.51 32.17 -9.30
C THR A 354 -2.70 31.19 -8.13
N GLY A 355 -3.51 30.15 -8.34
CA GLY A 355 -3.66 29.05 -7.38
C GLY A 355 -2.42 28.16 -7.30
N GLY A 356 -2.19 27.57 -6.14
CA GLY A 356 -1.08 26.66 -5.89
C GLY A 356 -1.18 25.35 -6.67
N ILE A 357 -0.04 24.78 -7.03
CA ILE A 357 0.03 23.47 -7.70
C ILE A 357 -0.20 22.36 -6.65
N GLY A 358 -0.97 21.33 -6.99
CA GLY A 358 -1.10 20.15 -6.15
C GLY A 358 0.17 19.29 -6.15
N GLY A 359 0.53 18.74 -4.99
CA GLY A 359 1.67 17.84 -4.84
C GLY A 359 1.45 16.51 -5.56
N ASN A 360 2.54 15.85 -5.96
CA ASN A 360 2.50 14.55 -6.61
C ASN A 360 2.21 13.44 -5.59
N GLY A 361 1.53 12.38 -6.02
CA GLY A 361 1.41 11.16 -5.23
C GLY A 361 2.73 10.39 -5.17
N GLY A 362 3.02 9.81 -4.01
CA GLY A 362 4.19 8.98 -3.79
C GLY A 362 4.14 7.67 -4.56
N ALA A 363 5.30 7.13 -4.92
CA ALA A 363 5.39 5.82 -5.57
C ALA A 363 5.04 4.69 -4.59
N GLY A 364 4.37 3.64 -5.09
CA GLY A 364 4.17 2.41 -4.34
C GLY A 364 5.45 1.59 -4.25
N GLY A 365 5.65 0.92 -3.12
CA GLY A 365 6.80 0.07 -2.85
C GLY A 365 6.79 -1.22 -3.68
N ALA A 366 7.96 -1.80 -3.93
CA ALA A 366 8.06 -3.07 -4.63
C ALA A 366 7.56 -4.24 -3.75
N GLY A 367 6.90 -5.23 -4.37
CA GLY A 367 6.61 -6.52 -3.73
C GLY A 367 7.83 -7.44 -3.69
N GLY A 368 7.81 -8.42 -2.79
CA GLY A 368 8.91 -9.32 -2.48
C GLY A 368 9.45 -10.17 -3.65
N ALA A 369 10.70 -10.61 -3.50
CA ALA A 369 11.43 -11.35 -4.53
C ALA A 369 11.04 -12.83 -4.65
N ILE A 370 10.25 -13.37 -3.71
CA ILE A 370 9.69 -14.73 -3.74
C ILE A 370 8.15 -14.68 -3.81
N ALA A 371 7.53 -13.83 -3.00
CA ALA A 371 6.08 -13.61 -2.99
C ALA A 371 5.74 -12.17 -2.56
N GLY A 372 4.53 -11.73 -2.88
CA GLY A 372 4.02 -10.40 -2.55
C GLY A 372 3.67 -9.56 -3.78
N ASN A 373 2.77 -8.61 -3.61
CA ASN A 373 2.28 -7.69 -4.63
C ASN A 373 3.01 -6.34 -4.50
N GLY A 374 3.06 -5.56 -5.57
CA GLY A 374 3.53 -4.18 -5.51
C GLY A 374 2.49 -3.27 -4.84
N GLY A 375 2.95 -2.30 -4.06
CA GLY A 375 2.08 -1.32 -3.41
C GLY A 375 1.42 -0.37 -4.40
N ALA A 376 0.24 0.16 -4.07
CA ALA A 376 -0.40 1.17 -4.90
C ALA A 376 0.39 2.50 -4.87
N GLY A 377 0.44 3.22 -5.99
CA GLY A 377 0.90 4.61 -6.00
C GLY A 377 -0.17 5.55 -5.42
N GLY A 378 0.26 6.58 -4.70
CA GLY A 378 -0.64 7.56 -4.09
C GLY A 378 -1.29 8.48 -5.11
N HIS A 379 -2.42 9.10 -4.77
CA HIS A 379 -3.09 10.06 -5.64
C HIS A 379 -2.33 11.40 -5.66
N GLY A 380 -2.35 12.11 -6.80
CA GLY A 380 -1.89 13.50 -6.86
C GLY A 380 -2.91 14.45 -6.24
N GLY A 381 -2.43 15.50 -5.56
CA GLY A 381 -3.27 16.52 -4.93
C GLY A 381 -3.94 17.43 -5.96
N ASP A 382 -5.09 18.00 -5.61
CA ASP A 382 -5.79 18.96 -6.46
C ASP A 382 -5.03 20.31 -6.51
N GLY A 383 -5.10 21.01 -7.64
CA GLY A 383 -4.62 22.37 -7.78
C GLY A 383 -5.57 23.37 -7.12
N GLY A 384 -5.01 24.38 -6.44
CA GLY A 384 -5.77 25.49 -5.85
C GLY A 384 -6.42 26.35 -6.92
N ARG A 385 -7.55 27.00 -6.60
CA ARG A 385 -8.23 27.90 -7.53
C ARG A 385 -7.46 29.20 -7.69
N GLY A 386 -7.59 29.87 -8.83
CA GLY A 386 -7.12 31.23 -9.00
C GLY A 386 -7.93 32.23 -8.18
N GLY A 387 -7.26 33.25 -7.63
CA GLY A 387 -7.92 34.33 -6.92
C GLY A 387 -8.73 35.21 -7.88
N ALA A 388 -9.89 35.70 -7.43
CA ALA A 388 -10.66 36.67 -8.23
C ALA A 388 -9.90 37.99 -8.41
N GLY A 389 -10.13 38.69 -9.51
CA GLY A 389 -9.62 40.04 -9.73
C GLY A 389 -10.34 41.09 -8.90
N GLY A 390 -9.63 42.15 -8.52
CA GLY A 390 -10.20 43.30 -7.81
C GLY A 390 -11.04 44.19 -8.72
N VAL A 391 -12.05 44.86 -8.17
CA VAL A 391 -12.88 45.84 -8.89
C VAL A 391 -12.07 47.11 -9.17
N GLY A 392 -12.22 47.69 -10.36
CA GLY A 392 -11.63 48.98 -10.73
C GLY A 392 -12.43 50.16 -10.17
N ALA A 393 -11.74 51.25 -9.82
CA ALA A 393 -12.37 52.41 -9.21
C ALA A 393 -13.16 53.24 -10.24
N ASP A 394 -14.25 53.85 -9.80
CA ASP A 394 -14.96 54.86 -10.58
C ASP A 394 -14.06 56.08 -10.86
N GLY A 395 -14.26 56.76 -11.98
CA GLY A 395 -13.59 58.03 -12.28
C GLY A 395 -14.13 59.19 -11.45
N GLY A 396 -13.30 60.18 -11.12
CA GLY A 396 -13.73 61.35 -10.35
C GLY A 396 -14.57 62.33 -11.17
N ASP A 397 -15.63 62.88 -10.59
CA ASP A 397 -16.50 63.87 -11.23
C ASP A 397 -15.72 65.12 -11.67
N GLY A 398 -16.06 65.71 -12.81
CA GLY A 398 -15.40 66.88 -13.36
C GLY A 398 -15.66 68.15 -12.55
N VAL A 399 -14.79 69.15 -12.71
CA VAL A 399 -14.87 70.44 -12.01
C VAL A 399 -14.73 71.64 -12.97
N PHE A 400 -15.53 72.69 -12.74
CA PHE A 400 -15.51 73.99 -13.46
C PHE A 400 -15.60 73.92 -15.00
N GLY A 401 -16.47 73.06 -15.53
CA GLY A 401 -16.58 72.79 -16.98
C GLY A 401 -15.53 71.81 -17.52
N GLY A 402 -14.69 71.25 -16.63
CA GLY A 402 -13.83 70.11 -16.92
C GLY A 402 -14.62 68.80 -17.03
N ASN A 403 -14.04 67.85 -17.76
CA ASN A 403 -14.62 66.51 -17.93
C ASN A 403 -14.51 65.70 -16.63
N GLY A 404 -15.38 64.71 -16.47
CA GLY A 404 -15.19 63.62 -15.51
C GLY A 404 -14.04 62.70 -15.94
N GLY A 405 -13.39 62.09 -14.96
CA GLY A 405 -12.29 61.15 -15.17
C GLY A 405 -12.77 59.82 -15.74
N HIS A 406 -11.90 59.15 -16.51
CA HIS A 406 -12.13 57.79 -16.98
C HIS A 406 -12.07 56.80 -15.82
N ALA A 407 -12.78 55.70 -15.89
CA ALA A 407 -12.75 54.70 -14.83
C ALA A 407 -11.53 53.77 -14.90
N GLY A 408 -11.26 53.09 -13.79
CA GLY A 408 -10.25 52.04 -13.69
C GLY A 408 -10.75 50.70 -14.23
N LEU A 409 -9.89 50.00 -14.98
CA LEU A 409 -10.14 48.62 -15.43
C LEU A 409 -10.33 47.66 -14.25
N GLY A 410 -11.13 46.62 -14.46
CA GLY A 410 -11.16 45.50 -13.54
C GLY A 410 -9.82 44.74 -13.52
N GLY A 411 -9.44 44.24 -12.35
CA GLY A 411 -8.29 43.36 -12.20
C GLY A 411 -8.53 42.01 -12.87
N ALA A 412 -7.49 41.40 -13.43
CA ALA A 412 -7.60 40.05 -13.98
C ALA A 412 -7.82 39.01 -12.87
N GLY A 413 -8.58 37.96 -13.14
CA GLY A 413 -8.56 36.76 -12.31
C GLY A 413 -7.21 36.06 -12.44
N GLY A 414 -6.72 35.46 -11.35
CA GLY A 414 -5.53 34.60 -11.37
C GLY A 414 -5.84 33.25 -12.00
N ASP A 415 -4.85 32.60 -12.59
CA ASP A 415 -5.04 31.25 -13.15
C ASP A 415 -5.22 30.20 -12.05
N GLY A 416 -5.90 29.10 -12.37
CA GLY A 416 -5.97 27.92 -11.50
C GLY A 416 -4.64 27.16 -11.46
N GLY A 417 -4.29 26.64 -10.30
CA GLY A 417 -3.11 25.77 -10.13
C GLY A 417 -3.30 24.44 -10.84
N ALA A 418 -2.19 23.85 -11.32
CA ALA A 418 -2.24 22.51 -11.91
C ALA A 418 -2.45 21.44 -10.83
N GLY A 419 -3.15 20.36 -11.18
CA GLY A 419 -3.24 19.17 -10.34
C GLY A 419 -1.92 18.39 -10.33
N GLY A 420 -1.58 17.80 -9.19
CA GLY A 420 -0.40 16.97 -9.01
C GLY A 420 -0.49 15.64 -9.76
N ARG A 421 0.66 15.06 -10.13
CA ARG A 421 0.68 13.78 -10.82
C ARG A 421 0.38 12.63 -9.84
N GLY A 422 -0.37 11.63 -10.27
CA GLY A 422 -0.52 10.37 -9.54
C GLY A 422 0.79 9.58 -9.47
N GLY A 423 1.02 8.93 -8.33
CA GLY A 423 2.18 8.11 -8.07
C GLY A 423 2.23 6.84 -8.92
N ASP A 424 3.43 6.41 -9.27
CA ASP A 424 3.65 5.15 -9.98
C ASP A 424 3.38 3.97 -9.02
N GLY A 425 2.64 2.97 -9.48
CA GLY A 425 2.42 1.74 -8.74
C GLY A 425 3.71 0.90 -8.62
N GLY A 426 3.84 0.19 -7.51
CA GLY A 426 4.98 -0.67 -7.22
C GLY A 426 5.14 -1.82 -8.21
N ALA A 427 6.38 -2.15 -8.54
CA ALA A 427 6.70 -3.35 -9.29
C ALA A 427 6.54 -4.60 -8.40
N ALA A 428 6.35 -5.77 -9.01
CA ALA A 428 6.32 -7.04 -8.31
C ALA A 428 6.97 -8.11 -9.20
N ALA A 429 7.97 -8.83 -8.68
CA ALA A 429 8.63 -9.91 -9.40
C ALA A 429 7.74 -11.16 -9.49
N HIS A 430 6.99 -11.38 -8.41
CA HIS A 430 5.88 -12.32 -8.28
C HIS A 430 4.62 -11.54 -7.87
N GLY A 431 3.46 -12.20 -7.73
CA GLY A 431 2.21 -11.49 -7.41
C GLY A 431 1.73 -10.54 -8.52
N LEU A 432 0.97 -9.51 -8.13
CA LEU A 432 0.49 -8.44 -9.01
C LEU A 432 1.28 -7.16 -8.79
N ALA A 433 1.63 -6.45 -9.87
CA ALA A 433 2.11 -5.08 -9.75
C ALA A 433 1.01 -4.16 -9.19
N GLY A 434 1.41 -3.16 -8.41
CA GLY A 434 0.49 -2.23 -7.75
C GLY A 434 -0.21 -1.30 -8.74
N THR A 435 -1.40 -0.81 -8.38
CA THR A 435 -2.11 0.17 -9.21
C THR A 435 -1.43 1.53 -9.17
N ASN A 436 -1.39 2.22 -10.31
CA ASN A 436 -1.02 3.63 -10.37
C ASN A 436 -2.06 4.50 -9.67
N GLY A 437 -1.59 5.57 -9.04
CA GLY A 437 -2.45 6.62 -8.49
C GLY A 437 -3.10 7.44 -9.59
N ASP A 438 -4.28 7.99 -9.29
CA ASP A 438 -4.92 8.99 -10.14
C ASP A 438 -4.18 10.34 -10.01
N GLY A 439 -4.17 11.12 -11.09
CA GLY A 439 -3.71 12.52 -11.04
C GLY A 439 -4.77 13.44 -10.47
N GLY A 440 -4.33 14.47 -9.75
CA GLY A 440 -5.20 15.49 -9.18
C GLY A 440 -5.87 16.35 -10.25
N ASN A 441 -6.98 16.99 -9.89
CA ASN A 441 -7.68 17.92 -10.76
C ASN A 441 -6.95 19.27 -10.80
N GLY A 442 -7.02 19.95 -11.94
CA GLY A 442 -6.62 21.35 -12.03
C GLY A 442 -7.63 22.26 -11.32
N GLY A 443 -7.12 23.26 -10.60
CA GLY A 443 -7.95 24.27 -9.95
C GLY A 443 -8.69 25.14 -10.96
N ALA A 444 -9.87 25.66 -10.59
CA ALA A 444 -10.58 26.62 -11.44
C ALA A 444 -9.83 27.96 -11.53
N GLY A 445 -9.92 28.64 -12.67
CA GLY A 445 -9.45 30.01 -12.82
C GLY A 445 -10.29 30.99 -11.99
N GLY A 446 -9.68 32.10 -11.59
CA GLY A 446 -10.34 33.16 -10.85
C GLY A 446 -11.24 34.02 -11.73
N ASP A 447 -12.37 34.47 -11.18
CA ASP A 447 -13.27 35.41 -11.86
C ASP A 447 -12.58 36.75 -12.11
N SER A 448 -12.91 37.43 -13.21
CA SER A 448 -12.41 38.78 -13.48
C SER A 448 -13.04 39.81 -12.53
N GLY A 449 -12.29 40.81 -12.11
CA GLY A 449 -12.84 42.01 -11.49
C GLY A 449 -13.69 42.82 -12.47
N ALA A 450 -14.72 43.51 -11.97
CA ALA A 450 -15.50 44.46 -12.76
C ALA A 450 -14.71 45.77 -12.97
N GLY A 451 -14.92 46.45 -14.10
CA GLY A 451 -14.40 47.80 -14.32
C GLY A 451 -15.29 48.86 -13.66
N GLY A 452 -14.68 49.99 -13.28
CA GLY A 452 -15.41 51.11 -12.69
C GLY A 452 -16.23 51.89 -13.73
N SER A 453 -17.11 52.77 -13.25
CA SER A 453 -17.89 53.72 -14.04
C SER A 453 -17.23 55.10 -14.14
N GLY A 454 -17.40 55.79 -15.27
CA GLY A 454 -16.77 57.09 -15.51
C GLY A 454 -17.45 58.21 -14.69
N GLY A 455 -16.67 59.19 -14.23
CA GLY A 455 -17.20 60.32 -13.45
C GLY A 455 -18.09 61.25 -14.28
N ASP A 456 -19.04 61.93 -13.65
CA ASP A 456 -19.92 62.88 -14.32
C ASP A 456 -19.16 64.15 -14.75
N GLY A 457 -19.57 64.80 -15.84
CA GLY A 457 -18.96 66.05 -16.30
C GLY A 457 -19.46 67.27 -15.51
N ALA A 458 -18.58 68.23 -15.20
CA ALA A 458 -19.01 69.45 -14.51
C ALA A 458 -20.03 70.25 -15.33
N ALA A 459 -21.06 70.79 -14.66
CA ALA A 459 -21.90 71.81 -15.26
C ALA A 459 -21.08 73.04 -15.69
N GLY A 460 -21.51 73.68 -16.78
CA GLY A 460 -20.90 74.90 -17.30
C GLY A 460 -21.01 76.06 -16.33
N THR A 461 -20.07 76.99 -16.43
CA THR A 461 -20.01 78.23 -15.63
C THR A 461 -20.07 79.47 -16.53
N ALA A 462 -20.26 80.65 -15.94
CA ALA A 462 -20.24 81.91 -16.68
C ALA A 462 -18.91 82.18 -17.44
N ALA A 463 -17.81 81.49 -17.06
CA ALA A 463 -16.51 81.54 -17.72
C ALA A 463 -16.30 80.40 -18.73
N HIS A 464 -16.90 79.23 -18.50
CA HIS A 464 -16.89 78.07 -19.40
C HIS A 464 -18.33 77.63 -19.69
N ILE A 465 -18.91 78.17 -20.75
CA ILE A 465 -20.37 78.09 -21.01
C ILE A 465 -20.82 76.67 -21.40
N ALA A 466 -19.92 75.85 -21.94
CA ALA A 466 -20.17 74.42 -22.11
C ALA A 466 -19.94 73.67 -20.79
N GLY A 467 -20.78 72.69 -20.49
CA GLY A 467 -20.44 71.68 -19.48
C GLY A 467 -19.36 70.73 -19.98
N GLY A 468 -18.67 70.08 -19.05
CA GLY A 468 -17.69 69.04 -19.35
C GLY A 468 -18.36 67.75 -19.82
N ASN A 469 -17.62 66.92 -20.55
CA ASN A 469 -18.07 65.58 -20.88
C ASN A 469 -17.99 64.68 -19.64
N GLY A 470 -18.86 63.67 -19.54
CA GLY A 470 -18.65 62.57 -18.61
C GLY A 470 -17.44 61.74 -19.01
N GLY A 471 -16.84 61.05 -18.05
CA GLY A 471 -15.76 60.09 -18.27
C GLY A 471 -16.26 58.81 -18.93
N ASN A 472 -15.34 58.06 -19.53
CA ASN A 472 -15.65 56.72 -20.02
C ASN A 472 -15.64 55.73 -18.84
N GLY A 473 -16.60 54.82 -18.80
CA GLY A 473 -16.50 53.62 -17.96
C GLY A 473 -15.44 52.66 -18.51
N ALA A 474 -15.10 51.66 -17.71
CA ALA A 474 -14.00 50.74 -17.98
C ALA A 474 -14.46 49.28 -18.13
N ASP A 475 -13.72 48.52 -18.93
CA ASP A 475 -13.98 47.11 -19.15
C ASP A 475 -13.63 46.27 -17.90
N PRO A 476 -14.26 45.08 -17.72
CA PRO A 476 -13.79 44.07 -16.79
C PRO A 476 -12.35 43.62 -17.06
N GLY A 477 -11.73 43.00 -16.07
CA GLY A 477 -10.47 42.30 -16.26
C GLY A 477 -10.61 41.07 -17.15
N ALA A 478 -9.46 40.46 -17.50
CA ALA A 478 -9.46 39.11 -18.05
C ALA A 478 -9.87 38.09 -16.97
N THR A 479 -10.49 36.99 -17.39
CA THR A 479 -10.72 35.82 -16.53
C THR A 479 -9.44 35.01 -16.39
N GLY A 480 -9.21 34.41 -15.22
CA GLY A 480 -8.14 33.44 -15.06
C GLY A 480 -8.43 32.16 -15.84
N ALA A 481 -7.40 31.52 -16.38
CA ALA A 481 -7.51 30.23 -17.04
C ALA A 481 -7.67 29.09 -16.02
N GLY A 482 -8.37 28.02 -16.42
CA GLY A 482 -8.43 26.78 -15.65
C GLY A 482 -7.07 26.07 -15.59
N GLY A 483 -6.73 25.53 -14.43
CA GLY A 483 -5.50 24.78 -14.20
C GLY A 483 -5.46 23.46 -14.96
N ALA A 484 -4.27 23.03 -15.36
CA ALA A 484 -4.08 21.75 -16.04
C ALA A 484 -4.39 20.55 -15.11
N ALA A 485 -4.93 19.48 -15.69
CA ALA A 485 -5.10 18.20 -14.99
C ALA A 485 -3.74 17.54 -14.68
N GLY A 486 -3.64 16.94 -13.50
CA GLY A 486 -2.58 15.99 -13.18
C GLY A 486 -2.69 14.72 -14.01
N ALA A 487 -1.57 14.19 -14.49
CA ALA A 487 -1.53 12.89 -15.14
C ALA A 487 -1.59 11.75 -14.11
N ALA A 488 -2.06 10.56 -14.52
CA ALA A 488 -1.94 9.35 -13.71
C ALA A 488 -0.49 8.92 -13.53
N GLY A 489 -0.25 7.99 -12.60
CA GLY A 489 0.98 7.20 -12.59
C GLY A 489 1.16 6.38 -13.88
N THR A 490 2.40 6.03 -14.19
CA THR A 490 2.82 5.28 -15.38
C THR A 490 3.51 3.95 -15.07
N GLY A 491 3.80 3.67 -13.80
CA GLY A 491 4.43 2.45 -13.35
C GLY A 491 3.47 1.27 -13.17
N GLY A 492 3.85 0.36 -12.28
CA GLY A 492 3.00 -0.72 -11.76
C GLY A 492 2.18 -1.48 -12.79
N LEU A 493 0.89 -1.65 -12.48
CA LEU A 493 -0.09 -2.30 -13.34
C LEU A 493 -0.51 -1.36 -14.48
N ALA A 494 0.03 -1.63 -15.68
CA ALA A 494 -0.24 -0.83 -16.88
C ALA A 494 -1.75 -0.62 -17.15
N GLY A 495 -2.14 0.63 -17.37
CA GLY A 495 -3.53 1.01 -17.65
C GLY A 495 -4.42 1.18 -16.42
N SER A 496 -3.89 1.03 -15.21
CA SER A 496 -4.50 1.54 -13.98
C SER A 496 -4.20 3.04 -13.79
N GLY A 497 -4.97 3.70 -12.93
CA GLY A 497 -4.92 5.15 -12.71
C GLY A 497 -5.63 5.96 -13.81
N ARG A 498 -6.04 7.18 -13.46
CA ARG A 498 -6.71 8.14 -14.35
C ARG A 498 -6.14 9.54 -14.18
N ALA A 499 -5.99 10.27 -15.27
CA ALA A 499 -5.70 11.71 -15.20
C ALA A 499 -6.90 12.49 -14.63
N GLY A 500 -6.63 13.57 -13.90
CA GLY A 500 -7.65 14.43 -13.31
C GLY A 500 -8.47 15.20 -14.35
N ALA A 501 -9.41 16.02 -13.88
CA ALA A 501 -10.10 17.00 -14.71
C ALA A 501 -9.23 18.27 -14.90
N VAL A 502 -9.36 18.91 -16.06
CA VAL A 502 -8.85 20.28 -16.26
C VAL A 502 -9.80 21.23 -15.52
N GLY A 503 -9.26 22.25 -14.87
CA GLY A 503 -10.06 23.30 -14.21
C GLY A 503 -10.93 24.05 -15.21
N ALA A 504 -12.03 24.62 -14.73
CA ALA A 504 -12.82 25.56 -15.52
C ALA A 504 -12.12 26.94 -15.55
N ASP A 505 -12.22 27.66 -16.67
CA ASP A 505 -11.86 29.08 -16.70
C ASP A 505 -12.78 29.89 -15.78
N GLY A 506 -12.27 31.00 -15.25
CA GLY A 506 -13.03 31.92 -14.39
C GLY A 506 -14.15 32.62 -15.15
N LEU A 507 -15.11 33.20 -14.41
CA LEU A 507 -16.25 33.91 -14.99
C LEU A 507 -15.91 35.38 -15.26
N MET A 508 -16.33 35.87 -16.43
CA MET A 508 -16.23 37.28 -16.79
C MET A 508 -17.31 38.07 -16.04
N ALA A 509 -16.94 39.22 -15.46
CA ALA A 509 -17.89 40.11 -14.81
C ALA A 509 -18.90 40.60 -15.86
N THR A 510 -20.19 40.54 -15.53
CA THR A 510 -21.29 40.64 -16.51
C THR A 510 -21.56 42.05 -17.06
N GLY A 511 -20.60 42.98 -16.93
CA GLY A 511 -20.62 44.31 -17.50
C GLY A 511 -19.38 45.11 -17.10
N GLY A 512 -18.84 45.90 -18.05
CA GLY A 512 -17.99 47.03 -17.73
C GLY A 512 -18.81 48.16 -17.08
N GLY A 513 -18.13 49.12 -16.47
CA GLY A 513 -18.82 50.25 -15.88
C GLY A 513 -19.40 51.18 -16.94
N ASN A 514 -20.44 51.93 -16.54
CA ASN A 514 -21.11 52.89 -17.43
C ASN A 514 -20.24 54.13 -17.65
N GLY A 515 -20.42 54.82 -18.77
CA GLY A 515 -19.90 56.18 -18.93
C GLY A 515 -20.67 57.17 -18.06
N GLY A 516 -19.96 58.20 -17.58
CA GLY A 516 -20.53 59.30 -16.80
C GLY A 516 -21.43 60.20 -17.66
N VAL A 517 -22.31 60.93 -17.00
CA VAL A 517 -23.25 61.87 -17.64
C VAL A 517 -22.52 63.16 -18.01
N GLY A 518 -22.79 63.69 -19.20
CA GLY A 518 -22.28 64.99 -19.62
C GLY A 518 -22.90 66.15 -18.83
N GLY A 519 -22.05 67.06 -18.35
CA GLY A 519 -22.46 68.26 -17.63
C GLY A 519 -23.34 69.17 -18.48
N HIS A 520 -24.38 69.75 -17.87
CA HIS A 520 -25.25 70.70 -18.56
C HIS A 520 -24.49 72.01 -18.89
N GLY A 521 -24.87 72.67 -19.99
CA GLY A 521 -24.35 74.00 -20.32
C GLY A 521 -24.74 75.06 -19.29
N TYR A 522 -24.00 76.16 -19.25
CA TYR A 522 -24.32 77.30 -18.40
C TYR A 522 -25.57 78.03 -18.93
N ASP A 523 -26.70 77.81 -18.26
CA ASP A 523 -27.91 78.59 -18.51
C ASP A 523 -27.72 80.02 -18.00
N TYR A 524 -27.63 80.97 -18.93
CA TYR A 524 -27.74 82.39 -18.60
C TYR A 524 -29.15 82.66 -18.08
N SER A 525 -29.25 83.14 -16.83
CA SER A 525 -30.53 83.56 -16.29
C SER A 525 -31.20 84.59 -17.20
N ALA A 526 -32.53 84.66 -17.20
CA ALA A 526 -33.27 85.57 -18.06
C ALA A 526 -32.88 87.06 -17.86
N ALA A 527 -32.32 87.41 -16.69
CA ALA A 527 -31.78 88.73 -16.41
C ALA A 527 -30.50 89.04 -17.21
N ASP A 528 -29.58 88.09 -17.31
CA ASP A 528 -28.28 88.25 -17.99
C ASP A 528 -28.42 88.25 -19.52
N SER A 529 -29.36 87.44 -20.02
CA SER A 529 -29.73 87.38 -21.44
C SER A 529 -30.22 88.74 -21.95
N GLY A 530 -31.05 89.45 -21.17
CA GLY A 530 -31.53 90.79 -21.51
C GLY A 530 -30.41 91.84 -21.57
N ALA A 531 -29.46 91.79 -20.62
CA ALA A 531 -28.32 92.70 -20.59
C ALA A 531 -27.40 92.54 -21.81
N ARG A 532 -27.19 91.30 -22.29
CA ARG A 532 -26.35 91.03 -23.47
C ARG A 532 -27.04 91.35 -24.79
N PHE A 533 -28.36 91.14 -24.91
CA PHE A 533 -29.10 91.56 -26.10
C PHE A 533 -29.09 93.09 -26.24
N ALA A 534 -29.19 93.83 -25.12
CA ALA A 534 -29.03 95.28 -25.11
C ALA A 534 -27.61 95.73 -25.50
N ALA A 535 -26.57 95.02 -25.05
CA ALA A 535 -25.18 95.32 -25.42
C ALA A 535 -24.87 95.03 -26.90
N LEU A 536 -25.44 93.96 -27.48
CA LEU A 536 -25.30 93.65 -28.90
C LEU A 536 -26.10 94.63 -29.78
N ALA A 537 -27.31 95.00 -29.38
CA ALA A 537 -28.09 96.05 -30.03
C ALA A 537 -27.41 97.43 -29.95
N ALA A 538 -26.55 97.67 -28.95
CA ALA A 538 -25.73 98.87 -28.85
C ALA A 538 -24.48 98.85 -29.75
N THR A 539 -23.98 97.68 -30.17
CA THR A 539 -22.81 97.56 -31.06
C THR A 539 -23.18 97.35 -32.53
N THR A 540 -24.32 96.72 -32.83
CA THR A 540 -24.89 96.66 -34.20
C THR A 540 -26.01 97.69 -34.36
N GLY A 541 -25.64 98.94 -34.63
CA GLY A 541 -26.59 100.01 -34.93
C GLY A 541 -27.36 99.77 -36.23
N GLY A 542 -28.52 99.13 -36.16
CA GLY A 542 -29.37 98.84 -37.31
C GLY A 542 -30.75 98.34 -36.90
N ALA A 543 -31.75 99.23 -36.93
CA ALA A 543 -33.13 98.87 -36.62
C ALA A 543 -33.76 98.02 -37.74
N ALA A 544 -34.38 96.89 -37.37
CA ALA A 544 -35.33 96.18 -38.22
C ALA A 544 -36.54 95.76 -37.37
N THR A 545 -37.67 96.42 -37.62
CA THR A 545 -38.94 96.20 -36.91
C THR A 545 -39.76 95.07 -37.54
N GLY A 546 -40.35 94.22 -36.69
CA GLY A 546 -41.63 93.56 -36.98
C GLY A 546 -41.57 92.05 -37.20
N GLY A 547 -42.49 91.33 -36.55
CA GLY A 547 -42.73 89.90 -36.81
C GLY A 547 -42.97 89.07 -35.56
N ALA A 548 -44.07 89.31 -34.82
CA ALA A 548 -44.51 88.35 -33.80
C ALA A 548 -45.06 87.09 -34.49
N GLY A 549 -44.20 86.08 -34.67
CA GLY A 549 -44.56 84.73 -35.10
C GLY A 549 -44.61 83.81 -33.88
N GLY A 550 -45.76 83.19 -33.62
CA GLY A 550 -46.01 82.44 -32.39
C GLY A 550 -45.19 81.15 -32.25
N LEU A 551 -44.93 80.78 -31.01
CA LEU A 551 -44.38 79.48 -30.62
C LEU A 551 -45.31 78.34 -31.06
N GLY A 552 -44.75 77.33 -31.71
CA GLY A 552 -45.45 76.11 -32.11
C GLY A 552 -44.43 74.98 -32.27
N GLY A 553 -44.04 74.37 -31.15
CA GLY A 553 -43.05 73.30 -31.14
C GLY A 553 -43.56 72.09 -31.91
N ASN A 554 -42.80 71.65 -32.92
CA ASN A 554 -43.12 70.44 -33.67
C ASN A 554 -42.36 69.26 -33.06
N ALA A 555 -43.05 68.49 -32.22
CA ALA A 555 -42.50 67.26 -31.63
C ALA A 555 -42.37 66.18 -32.72
N ALA A 556 -41.14 65.93 -33.17
CA ALA A 556 -40.85 64.85 -34.11
C ALA A 556 -40.89 63.49 -33.38
N ALA A 557 -42.06 62.86 -33.36
CA ALA A 557 -42.24 61.48 -32.93
C ALA A 557 -42.29 60.53 -34.14
N LEU A 558 -41.22 59.78 -34.37
CA LEU A 558 -41.06 58.58 -35.22
C LEU A 558 -39.60 58.11 -35.06
N ASN A 559 -39.21 56.84 -35.01
CA ASN A 559 -39.84 55.55 -34.69
C ASN A 559 -38.69 54.54 -34.61
N GLY A 560 -38.68 53.55 -33.71
CA GLY A 560 -37.49 52.70 -33.54
C GLY A 560 -37.55 51.64 -32.46
N SER A 561 -38.48 50.69 -32.58
CA SER A 561 -38.50 49.47 -31.74
C SER A 561 -37.60 48.36 -32.32
N GLY A 562 -36.59 47.94 -31.55
CA GLY A 562 -36.04 46.57 -31.55
C GLY A 562 -34.93 46.23 -32.57
N GLY A 563 -33.98 45.40 -32.12
CA GLY A 563 -33.01 44.75 -33.01
C GLY A 563 -31.79 44.11 -32.30
N ALA A 564 -31.91 42.82 -31.98
CA ALA A 564 -30.85 41.84 -31.64
C ALA A 564 -29.92 42.16 -30.46
#